data_AF-A0A957QN81-F1
#
_entry.id   AF-A0A957QN81-F1
#
_cell.length_a   1.000
_cell.length_b   1.000
_cell.length_c   1.000
_cell.angle_alpha   90.00
_cell.angle_beta   90.00
_cell.angle_gamma   90.00
#
_symmetry.space_group_name_H-M   'P 1'
#
loop_
_entity.id
_entity.type
_entity.pdbx_description
1 polymer ?
#
loop_
_entity_poly.entity_id
_entity_poly.type
_entity_poly.pdbx_seq_one_letter_code
_entity_poly.pdbx_strand_id
1 'polypeptide(L)'
;ELKPNLLTYWTDYTEAYDLPQTGDAWILTNAWQDAYGYLLGEGFEVAYVDPTERRLGWVCGYGISKDSTNLDLAYEFLDAAIAPESMAALANGYWYGGANDEALSLVDEFVVDIMGLDQVDTLTQRTYFPDPISEEKRQEMVRIWGEVKAAP
;
A
#
# COMPACT_ATOMS: atom_id res chain seq x y z
N GLU A 1 13.63 -23.17 0.49
CA GLU A 1 12.87 -23.15 -0.77
C GLU A 1 11.48 -22.59 -0.48
N LEU A 2 11.02 -21.56 -1.21
CA LEU A 2 9.71 -20.91 -0.99
C LEU A 2 8.66 -21.31 -2.01
N LYS A 3 9.07 -21.60 -3.25
CA LYS A 3 8.17 -21.85 -4.39
C LYS A 3 7.14 -22.96 -4.16
N PRO A 4 7.47 -24.12 -3.56
CA PRO A 4 6.48 -25.17 -3.29
C PRO A 4 5.36 -24.77 -2.32
N ASN A 5 5.54 -23.67 -1.57
CA ASN A 5 4.55 -23.14 -0.63
C ASN A 5 3.73 -21.99 -1.23
N LEU A 6 3.99 -21.58 -2.48
CA LEU A 6 3.25 -20.51 -3.15
C LEU A 6 2.02 -21.08 -3.85
N LEU A 7 0.84 -20.65 -3.42
CA LEU A 7 -0.42 -20.99 -4.10
C LEU A 7 -0.54 -20.28 -5.45
N THR A 8 -0.33 -18.96 -5.46
CA THR A 8 -0.44 -18.11 -6.65
C THR A 8 0.42 -16.85 -6.49
N TYR A 9 0.64 -16.14 -7.61
CA TYR A 9 1.07 -14.76 -7.61
C TYR A 9 -0.16 -13.91 -7.90
N TRP A 10 -0.76 -13.34 -6.85
CA TRP A 10 -1.93 -12.49 -7.03
C TRP A 10 -1.59 -11.25 -7.86
N THR A 11 -2.51 -10.83 -8.72
CA THR A 11 -2.25 -9.73 -9.67
C THR A 11 -3.10 -8.48 -9.45
N ASP A 12 -4.14 -8.59 -8.63
CA ASP A 12 -5.01 -7.48 -8.25
C ASP A 12 -5.50 -7.60 -6.81
N TYR A 13 -6.07 -6.50 -6.31
CA TYR A 13 -6.54 -6.38 -4.94
C TYR A 13 -7.73 -7.29 -4.63
N THR A 14 -8.62 -7.54 -5.59
CA THR A 14 -9.78 -8.40 -5.38
C THR A 14 -9.32 -9.82 -5.09
N GLU A 15 -8.41 -10.36 -5.90
CA GLU A 15 -7.82 -11.68 -5.66
C GLU A 15 -7.08 -11.73 -4.31
N ALA A 16 -6.33 -10.68 -3.97
CA ALA A 16 -5.63 -10.58 -2.70
C ALA A 16 -6.56 -10.64 -1.48
N TYR A 17 -7.78 -10.10 -1.60
CA TYR A 17 -8.78 -10.11 -0.52
C TYR A 17 -9.54 -11.43 -0.49
N ASP A 18 -9.94 -11.96 -1.65
CA ASP A 18 -10.76 -13.17 -1.74
C ASP A 18 -10.02 -14.41 -1.22
N LEU A 19 -8.72 -14.54 -1.51
CA LEU A 19 -7.92 -15.73 -1.15
C LEU A 19 -7.89 -16.02 0.36
N PRO A 20 -7.70 -15.04 1.26
CA PRO A 20 -7.90 -15.24 2.69
C PRO A 20 -9.35 -15.50 3.09
N GLN A 21 -10.33 -14.85 2.45
CA GLN A 21 -11.74 -15.00 2.80
C GLN A 21 -12.28 -16.40 2.51
N THR A 22 -11.87 -17.01 1.40
CA THR A 22 -12.26 -18.38 1.05
C THR A 22 -11.51 -19.44 1.85
N GLY A 23 -10.41 -19.06 2.52
CA GLY A 23 -9.51 -19.97 3.22
C GLY A 23 -8.51 -20.67 2.29
N ASP A 24 -8.43 -20.27 1.03
CA ASP A 24 -7.48 -20.83 0.05
C ASP A 24 -6.04 -20.41 0.39
N ALA A 25 -5.82 -19.19 0.89
CA ALA A 25 -4.52 -18.71 1.34
C ALA A 25 -4.53 -18.22 2.79
N TRP A 26 -3.66 -18.79 3.63
CA TRP A 26 -3.53 -18.41 5.05
C TRP A 26 -2.52 -17.29 5.28
N ILE A 27 -1.59 -17.10 4.33
CA ILE A 27 -0.56 -16.08 4.37
C ILE A 27 -0.57 -15.34 3.05
N LEU A 28 -0.89 -14.06 3.09
CA LEU A 28 -0.74 -13.15 1.97
C LEU A 28 0.60 -12.41 2.11
N THR A 29 1.47 -12.55 1.12
CA THR A 29 2.79 -11.90 1.12
C THR A 29 2.82 -10.72 0.15
N ASN A 30 3.68 -9.74 0.44
CA ASN A 30 3.81 -8.49 -0.33
C ASN A 30 2.48 -7.72 -0.48
N ALA A 31 1.54 -7.92 0.44
CA ALA A 31 0.29 -7.18 0.50
C ALA A 31 0.48 -5.80 1.13
N TRP A 32 -0.35 -4.86 0.66
CA TRP A 32 -0.46 -3.55 1.26
C TRP A 32 -1.44 -3.59 2.43
N GLN A 33 -1.43 -2.53 3.24
CA GLN A 33 -2.22 -2.47 4.46
C GLN A 33 -3.73 -2.35 4.22
N ASP A 34 -4.16 -2.09 2.98
CA ASP A 34 -5.56 -2.12 2.57
C ASP A 34 -6.18 -3.50 2.64
N ALA A 35 -5.45 -4.55 2.27
CA ALA A 35 -5.90 -5.93 2.47
C ALA A 35 -6.19 -6.21 3.95
N TYR A 36 -5.31 -5.74 4.84
CA TYR A 36 -5.50 -5.89 6.28
C TYR A 36 -6.71 -5.09 6.78
N GLY A 37 -6.79 -3.80 6.46
CA GLY A 37 -7.90 -2.94 6.87
C GLY A 37 -9.25 -3.45 6.36
N TYR A 38 -9.32 -3.85 5.09
CA TYR A 38 -10.53 -4.42 4.47
C TYR A 38 -10.96 -5.72 5.17
N LEU A 39 -10.07 -6.70 5.30
CA LEU A 39 -10.41 -7.99 5.90
C LEU A 39 -10.80 -7.86 7.37
N LEU A 40 -10.10 -7.01 8.12
CA LEU A 40 -10.44 -6.74 9.52
C LEU A 40 -11.79 -6.01 9.64
N GLY A 41 -12.07 -5.05 8.76
CA GLY A 41 -13.36 -4.34 8.69
C GLY A 41 -14.53 -5.25 8.35
N GLU A 42 -14.30 -6.28 7.53
CA GLU A 42 -15.28 -7.34 7.22
C GLU A 42 -15.40 -8.41 8.33
N GLY A 43 -14.64 -8.28 9.42
CA GLY A 43 -14.73 -9.14 10.60
C GLY A 43 -13.93 -10.44 10.53
N PHE A 44 -12.98 -10.55 9.59
CA PHE A 44 -12.07 -11.69 9.53
C PHE A 44 -10.97 -11.59 10.59
N GLU A 45 -10.57 -12.74 11.16
CA GLU A 45 -9.46 -12.82 12.11
C GLU A 45 -8.11 -12.81 11.35
N VAL A 46 -7.62 -11.61 11.06
CA VAL A 46 -6.36 -11.39 10.34
C VAL A 46 -5.36 -10.57 11.15
N ALA A 47 -4.07 -10.77 10.86
CA ALA A 47 -2.98 -10.00 11.45
C ALA A 47 -2.04 -9.47 10.37
N TYR A 48 -1.54 -8.25 10.55
CA TYR A 48 -0.51 -7.66 9.69
C TYR A 48 0.86 -7.73 10.34
N VAL A 49 1.74 -8.55 9.78
CA VAL A 49 3.05 -8.87 10.38
C VAL A 49 3.96 -7.63 10.43
N ASP A 50 4.63 -7.40 11.56
CA ASP A 50 5.66 -6.36 11.73
C ASP A 50 7.06 -7.00 11.80
N PRO A 51 7.75 -7.18 10.66
CA PRO A 51 9.05 -7.85 10.61
C PRO A 51 10.15 -6.97 11.22
N THR A 52 11.12 -7.61 11.89
CA THR A 52 12.26 -6.93 12.54
C THR A 52 13.16 -6.19 11.56
N GLU A 53 13.20 -6.62 10.30
CA GLU A 53 13.97 -6.05 9.21
C GLU A 53 13.33 -4.79 8.61
N ARG A 54 12.13 -4.41 9.09
CA ARG A 54 11.23 -3.36 8.56
C ARG A 54 10.36 -3.83 7.40
N ARG A 55 9.22 -3.16 7.23
CA ARG A 55 8.27 -3.37 6.13
C ARG A 55 8.69 -2.56 4.91
N LEU A 56 8.39 -3.07 3.71
CA LEU A 56 8.50 -2.27 2.50
C LEU A 56 7.40 -1.20 2.51
N GLY A 57 7.77 0.05 2.22
CA GLY A 57 6.79 1.13 2.07
C GLY A 57 7.11 2.06 0.92
N TRP A 58 6.18 2.98 0.67
CA TRP A 58 6.21 3.92 -0.42
C TRP A 58 5.56 5.24 0.01
N VAL A 59 5.96 6.33 -0.64
CA VAL A 59 5.29 7.62 -0.57
C VAL A 59 4.93 7.98 -1.99
N CYS A 60 3.64 8.14 -2.26
CA CYS A 60 3.20 8.60 -3.56
C CYS A 60 2.95 10.09 -3.56
N GLY A 61 3.27 10.70 -4.69
CA GLY A 61 2.99 12.10 -4.96
C GLY A 61 2.44 12.24 -6.36
N TYR A 62 1.65 13.30 -6.56
CA TYR A 62 1.20 13.66 -7.88
C TYR A 62 2.32 14.36 -8.67
N GLY A 63 2.36 14.10 -9.98
CA GLY A 63 3.22 14.81 -10.92
C GLY A 63 2.39 15.46 -12.02
N ILE A 64 2.73 16.69 -12.38
CA ILE A 64 2.14 17.37 -13.53
C ILE A 64 3.04 17.12 -14.75
N SER A 65 2.46 16.60 -15.83
CA SER A 65 3.19 16.44 -17.10
C SER A 65 3.64 17.79 -17.64
N LYS A 66 4.89 17.86 -18.15
CA LYS A 66 5.41 19.04 -18.85
C LYS A 66 4.57 19.43 -20.08
N ASP A 67 3.82 18.48 -20.63
CA ASP A 67 2.98 18.66 -21.82
C ASP A 67 1.51 18.98 -21.45
N SER A 68 1.22 19.25 -20.17
CA SER A 68 -0.12 19.63 -19.72
C SER A 68 -0.59 20.92 -20.40
N THR A 69 -1.79 20.90 -20.97
CA THR A 69 -2.42 22.06 -21.61
C THR A 69 -3.41 22.78 -20.70
N ASN A 70 -3.72 22.23 -19.52
CA ASN A 70 -4.67 22.79 -18.54
C ASN A 70 -4.05 22.80 -17.15
N LEU A 71 -3.08 23.70 -16.95
CA LEU A 71 -2.33 23.77 -15.69
C LEU A 71 -3.19 24.24 -14.51
N ASP A 72 -4.13 25.17 -14.74
CA ASP A 72 -5.02 25.67 -13.69
C ASP A 72 -5.89 24.55 -13.12
N LEU A 73 -6.53 23.74 -13.99
CA LEU A 73 -7.30 22.57 -13.55
C LEU A 73 -6.43 21.51 -12.85
N ALA A 74 -5.18 21.35 -13.27
CA ALA A 74 -4.25 20.46 -12.58
C ALA A 74 -4.00 20.94 -11.16
N TYR A 75 -3.77 22.25 -10.95
CA TYR A 75 -3.61 22.80 -9.61
C TYR A 75 -4.89 22.72 -8.77
N GLU A 76 -6.06 23.03 -9.34
CA GLU A 76 -7.35 22.88 -8.64
C GLU A 76 -7.58 21.43 -8.20
N PHE A 77 -7.25 20.46 -9.04
CA PHE A 77 -7.33 19.04 -8.67
C PHE A 77 -6.36 18.69 -7.54
N LEU A 78 -5.11 19.16 -7.60
CA LEU A 78 -4.11 18.87 -6.56
C LEU A 78 -4.50 19.47 -5.22
N ASP A 79 -4.98 20.72 -5.21
CA ASP A 79 -5.47 21.40 -4.02
C ASP A 79 -6.62 20.62 -3.38
N ALA A 80 -7.61 20.22 -4.20
CA ALA A 80 -8.71 19.38 -3.73
C ALA A 80 -8.24 18.00 -3.24
N ALA A 81 -7.32 17.36 -3.96
CA ALA A 81 -6.85 16.02 -3.61
C ALA A 81 -6.11 15.97 -2.26
N ILE A 82 -5.39 17.04 -1.90
CA ILE A 82 -4.64 17.13 -0.64
C ILE A 82 -5.42 17.84 0.49
N ALA A 83 -6.65 18.27 0.23
CA ALA A 83 -7.51 18.87 1.25
C ALA A 83 -7.79 17.86 2.39
N PRO A 84 -7.99 18.34 3.63
CA PRO A 84 -8.21 17.47 4.79
C PRO A 84 -9.32 16.44 4.59
N GLU A 85 -10.45 16.84 4.00
CA GLU A 85 -11.60 15.97 3.76
C GLU A 85 -11.30 14.86 2.75
N SER A 86 -10.55 15.18 1.68
CA SER A 86 -10.15 14.20 0.67
C SER A 86 -9.14 13.19 1.20
N MET A 87 -8.17 13.66 1.99
CA MET A 87 -7.19 12.78 2.63
C MET A 87 -7.83 11.91 3.72
N ALA A 88 -8.81 12.43 4.45
CA ALA A 88 -9.59 11.63 5.40
C ALA A 88 -10.45 10.57 4.68
N ALA A 89 -11.06 10.91 3.55
CA ALA A 89 -11.77 9.96 2.71
C ALA A 89 -10.86 8.85 2.16
N LEU A 90 -9.61 9.18 1.82
CA LEU A 90 -8.59 8.19 1.45
C LEU A 90 -8.31 7.21 2.59
N ALA A 91 -8.08 7.71 3.81
CA ALA A 91 -7.84 6.86 4.97
C ALA A 91 -9.05 5.98 5.30
N ASN A 92 -10.24 6.57 5.43
CA ASN A 92 -11.45 5.86 5.85
C ASN A 92 -11.97 4.87 4.80
N GLY A 93 -11.82 5.20 3.51
CA GLY A 93 -12.38 4.40 2.42
C GLY A 93 -11.40 3.40 1.81
N TYR A 94 -10.11 3.70 1.84
CA TYR A 94 -9.09 2.91 1.16
C TYR A 94 -7.99 2.40 2.09
N TRP A 95 -8.01 2.75 3.37
CA TRP A 95 -7.00 2.30 4.34
C TRP A 95 -5.58 2.73 3.94
N TYR A 96 -5.42 3.97 3.48
CA TYR A 96 -4.13 4.60 3.20
C TYR A 96 -3.98 5.92 3.97
N GLY A 97 -2.81 6.14 4.57
CA GLY A 97 -2.52 7.39 5.26
C GLY A 97 -2.45 8.59 4.29
N GLY A 98 -2.91 9.74 4.76
CA GLY A 98 -2.80 11.02 4.05
C GLY A 98 -1.53 11.78 4.41
N ALA A 99 -1.03 12.61 3.49
CA ALA A 99 0.13 13.48 3.74
C ALA A 99 -0.24 14.80 4.48
N ASN A 100 -1.54 15.08 4.63
CA ASN A 100 -2.06 16.24 5.35
C ASN A 100 -2.45 15.82 6.77
N ASP A 101 -1.77 16.35 7.77
CA ASP A 101 -1.97 16.02 9.19
C ASP A 101 -3.29 16.57 9.74
N GLU A 102 -3.82 17.65 9.18
CA GLU A 102 -5.13 18.20 9.54
C GLU A 102 -6.26 17.18 9.29
N ALA A 103 -6.07 16.30 8.30
CA ALA A 103 -7.02 15.23 7.97
C ALA A 103 -7.24 14.24 9.13
N LEU A 104 -6.24 14.05 10.00
CA LEU A 104 -6.28 13.06 11.09
C LEU A 104 -7.49 13.28 12.01
N SER A 105 -7.90 14.53 12.21
CA SER A 105 -9.08 14.88 13.01
C SER A 105 -10.43 14.44 12.41
N LEU A 106 -10.44 14.05 11.13
CA LEU A 106 -11.59 13.61 10.36
C LEU A 106 -11.57 12.10 10.06
N VAL A 107 -10.49 11.41 10.41
CA VAL A 107 -10.34 9.96 10.22
C VAL A 107 -11.06 9.24 11.37
N ASP A 108 -11.72 8.12 11.05
CA ASP A 108 -12.35 7.26 12.05
C ASP A 108 -11.29 6.72 13.04
N GLU A 109 -11.61 6.74 14.33
CA GLU A 109 -10.70 6.31 15.40
C GLU A 109 -10.21 4.87 15.19
N PHE A 110 -11.08 3.98 14.70
CA PHE A 110 -10.70 2.61 14.35
C PHE A 110 -9.62 2.58 13.26
N VAL A 111 -9.77 3.40 12.22
CA VAL A 111 -8.80 3.50 11.12
C VAL A 111 -7.47 4.06 11.64
N VAL A 112 -7.51 5.11 12.46
CA VAL A 112 -6.31 5.69 13.10
C VAL A 112 -5.56 4.61 13.88
N ASP A 113 -6.26 3.86 14.73
CA ASP A 113 -5.67 2.85 15.61
C ASP A 113 -5.03 1.69 14.84
N ILE A 114 -5.76 1.07 13.89
CA ILE A 114 -5.25 -0.14 13.21
C ILE A 114 -4.11 0.19 12.24
N MET A 115 -4.08 1.42 11.73
CA MET A 115 -3.05 1.88 10.80
C MET A 115 -1.90 2.62 11.50
N GLY A 116 -2.08 3.03 12.75
CA GLY A 116 -1.13 3.84 13.51
C GLY A 116 -0.87 5.22 12.90
N LEU A 117 -1.90 5.86 12.34
CA LEU A 117 -1.74 7.12 11.57
C LEU A 117 -1.24 8.29 12.43
N ASP A 118 -1.45 8.24 13.74
CA ASP A 118 -0.96 9.20 14.73
C ASP A 118 0.47 8.88 15.22
N GLN A 119 1.09 7.79 14.74
CA GLN A 119 2.41 7.30 15.15
C GLN A 119 3.45 7.43 14.04
N VAL A 120 3.52 8.60 13.40
CA VAL A 120 4.37 8.85 12.22
C VAL A 120 5.84 8.45 12.42
N ASP A 121 6.41 8.73 13.60
CA ASP A 121 7.80 8.35 13.93
C ASP A 121 7.98 6.82 13.93
N THR A 122 7.05 6.10 14.55
CA THR A 122 7.03 4.64 14.60
C THR A 122 6.85 4.05 13.21
N LEU A 123 5.91 4.59 12.41
CA LEU A 123 5.67 4.16 11.03
C LEU A 123 6.94 4.33 10.19
N THR A 124 7.61 5.48 10.31
CA THR A 124 8.83 5.78 9.56
C THR A 124 9.98 4.85 9.98
N GLN A 125 10.15 4.58 11.28
CA GLN A 125 11.20 3.69 11.78
C GLN A 125 10.99 2.23 11.38
N ARG A 126 9.73 1.79 11.28
CA ARG A 126 9.34 0.43 10.86
C ARG A 126 9.25 0.25 9.35
N THR A 127 9.42 1.32 8.58
CA THR A 127 9.33 1.28 7.13
C THR A 127 10.71 1.43 6.48
N TYR A 128 10.96 0.59 5.50
CA TYR A 128 12.05 0.71 4.56
C TYR A 128 11.50 1.27 3.23
N PHE A 129 11.91 2.49 2.90
CA PHE A 129 11.62 3.14 1.63
C PHE A 129 12.75 2.84 0.64
N PRO A 130 12.49 2.12 -0.47
CA PRO A 130 13.54 1.78 -1.42
C PRO A 130 14.10 3.00 -2.14
N ASP A 131 15.42 3.01 -2.32
CA ASP A 131 16.07 3.97 -3.21
C ASP A 131 15.74 3.68 -4.70
N PRO A 132 15.77 4.71 -5.56
CA PRO A 132 15.71 4.52 -7.00
C PRO A 132 16.82 3.58 -7.49
N ILE A 133 16.46 2.65 -8.36
CA ILE A 133 17.38 1.69 -8.97
C ILE A 133 17.78 2.13 -10.39
N SER A 134 18.98 1.74 -10.83
CA SER A 134 19.40 1.92 -12.23
C SER A 134 18.55 1.09 -13.18
N GLU A 135 18.52 1.49 -14.46
CA GLU A 135 17.82 0.74 -15.50
C GLU A 135 18.39 -0.68 -15.67
N GLU A 136 19.71 -0.83 -15.59
CA GLU A 136 20.38 -2.14 -15.61
C GLU A 136 19.86 -3.05 -14.49
N LYS A 137 19.82 -2.55 -13.25
CA LYS A 137 19.32 -3.31 -12.10
C LYS A 137 17.83 -3.63 -12.25
N ARG A 138 17.04 -2.70 -12.80
CA ARG A 138 15.62 -2.94 -13.10
C ARG A 138 15.44 -4.09 -14.09
N GLN A 139 16.20 -4.10 -15.19
CA GLN A 139 16.15 -5.16 -16.19
C GLN A 139 16.58 -6.51 -15.61
N GLU A 140 17.60 -6.51 -14.76
CA GLU A 140 18.02 -7.71 -14.03
C GLU A 140 16.92 -8.23 -13.12
N MET A 141 16.27 -7.37 -12.32
CA MET A 141 15.14 -7.75 -11.46
C MET A 141 13.98 -8.33 -12.26
N VAL A 142 13.65 -7.73 -13.42
CA VAL A 142 12.60 -8.23 -14.31
C VAL A 142 12.95 -9.63 -14.85
N ARG A 143 14.20 -9.84 -15.27
CA ARG A 143 14.67 -11.15 -15.75
C ARG A 143 14.56 -12.21 -14.63
N ILE A 144 15.10 -11.92 -13.45
CA ILE A 144 15.06 -12.83 -12.29
C ILE A 144 13.61 -13.14 -11.92
N TRP A 145 12.73 -12.13 -11.92
CA TRP A 145 11.32 -12.35 -11.62
C TRP A 145 10.63 -13.25 -12.65
N GLY A 146 10.98 -13.12 -13.93
CA GLY A 146 10.54 -14.04 -14.97
C GLY A 146 10.95 -15.49 -14.70
N GLU A 147 12.21 -15.70 -14.31
CA GLU A 147 12.75 -17.01 -13.96
C GLU A 147 12.06 -17.61 -12.72
N VAL A 148 11.85 -16.81 -11.67
CA VAL A 148 11.14 -17.23 -10.46
C VAL A 148 9.71 -17.68 -10.76
N LYS A 149 8.99 -16.93 -11.61
CA LYS A 149 7.63 -17.31 -12.01
C LYS A 149 7.59 -18.60 -12.83
N ALA A 150 8.54 -18.78 -13.74
CA ALA A 150 8.63 -19.95 -14.62
C ALA A 150 9.22 -21.21 -13.96
N ALA A 151 9.90 -21.06 -12.82
CA ALA A 151 10.43 -22.19 -12.07
C ALA A 151 9.31 -23.17 -11.64
N PRO A 152 9.61 -24.48 -11.62
CA PRO A 152 8.64 -25.52 -11.26
C PRO A 152 8.21 -25.45 -9.79
#